data_AF-A0A1Z1W552-F1
#
_entry.id   AF-A0A1Z1W552-F1
#
_cell.length_a   1.000
_cell.length_b   1.000
_cell.length_c   1.000
_cell.angle_alpha   90.00
_cell.angle_beta   90.00
_cell.angle_gamma   90.00
#
_symmetry.space_group_name_H-M   'P 1'
#
loop_
_entity.id
_entity.type
_entity.pdbx_description
1 polymer ?
#
loop_
_entity_poly.entity_id
_entity_poly.type
_entity_poly.pdbx_seq_one_letter_code
_entity_poly.pdbx_strand_id
1 'polypeptide(L)'
;MTDALDEAIEAATQDVTAISDPVASFRATREVRAQLNAGDRRLIEHEKRMVWLLREGRTWEEVGEMLGFSGSRAEAIARGR
;
A
#
# COMPACT_ATOMS: atom_id res chain seq x y z
N MET A 1 -12.42 -2.57 -9.19
CA MET A 1 -11.35 -1.53 -9.22
C MET A 1 -10.01 -2.10 -8.78
N THR A 2 -9.99 -3.05 -7.85
CA THR A 2 -8.80 -3.84 -7.45
C THR A 2 -8.39 -4.85 -8.52
N ASP A 3 -9.32 -5.27 -9.37
CA ASP A 3 -9.15 -6.35 -10.36
C ASP A 3 -7.94 -6.10 -11.28
N ALA A 4 -7.73 -4.88 -11.78
CA ALA A 4 -6.59 -4.55 -12.63
C ALA A 4 -5.23 -4.57 -11.89
N LEU A 5 -5.22 -4.27 -10.59
CA LEU A 5 -4.00 -4.37 -9.77
C LEU A 5 -3.68 -5.83 -9.48
N ASP A 6 -4.70 -6.62 -9.14
CA ASP A 6 -4.57 -8.05 -8.87
C ASP A 6 -4.10 -8.80 -10.13
N GLU A 7 -4.68 -8.49 -11.29
CA GLU A 7 -4.24 -9.01 -12.60
C GLU A 7 -2.79 -8.65 -12.90
N ALA A 8 -2.38 -7.41 -12.62
CA ALA A 8 -0.99 -6.99 -12.85
C ALA A 8 0.00 -7.69 -11.92
N ILE A 9 -0.37 -7.93 -10.65
CA ILE A 9 0.44 -8.68 -9.70
C ILE A 9 0.57 -10.14 -10.15
N GLU A 10 -0.51 -10.76 -10.62
CA GLU A 10 -0.43 -12.15 -11.10
C GLU A 10 0.33 -12.29 -12.41
N ALA A 11 0.18 -11.36 -13.34
CA ALA A 11 1.01 -11.34 -14.55
C ALA A 11 2.50 -11.24 -14.18
N ALA A 12 2.88 -10.32 -13.29
CA ALA A 12 4.27 -10.17 -12.86
C ALA A 12 4.80 -11.41 -12.12
N THR A 13 3.96 -12.09 -11.33
CA THR A 13 4.32 -13.34 -10.65
C THR A 13 4.54 -14.48 -11.66
N GLN A 14 3.69 -14.59 -12.67
CA GLN A 14 3.85 -15.56 -13.76
C GLN A 14 5.14 -15.30 -14.54
N ASP A 15 5.43 -14.05 -14.87
CA ASP A 15 6.65 -13.67 -15.59
C ASP A 15 7.92 -14.09 -14.85
N VAL A 16 8.01 -13.83 -13.54
CA VAL A 16 9.23 -14.17 -12.76
C VAL A 16 9.36 -15.67 -12.48
N THR A 17 8.24 -16.40 -12.40
CA THR A 17 8.24 -17.86 -12.16
C THR A 17 8.48 -18.66 -13.44
N ALA A 18 8.22 -18.09 -14.61
CA ALA A 18 8.57 -18.67 -15.90
C ALA A 18 10.09 -18.65 -16.19
N ILE A 19 10.87 -17.85 -15.46
CA ILE A 19 12.33 -17.76 -15.64
C ILE A 19 13.00 -19.03 -15.09
N SER A 20 13.62 -19.82 -15.97
CA SER A 20 14.24 -21.10 -15.57
C SER A 20 15.57 -20.95 -14.80
N ASP A 21 16.34 -19.88 -15.04
CA ASP A 21 17.57 -19.62 -14.29
C ASP A 21 17.24 -19.07 -12.88
N PRO A 22 17.61 -19.77 -11.78
CA PRO A 22 17.22 -19.36 -10.44
C PRO A 22 17.76 -17.99 -10.03
N VAL A 23 18.96 -17.62 -10.50
CA VAL A 23 19.56 -16.32 -10.16
C VAL A 23 18.85 -15.19 -10.88
N ALA A 24 18.52 -15.35 -12.16
CA ALA A 24 17.72 -14.41 -12.93
C ALA A 24 16.30 -14.26 -12.37
N SER A 25 15.64 -15.37 -12.02
CA SER A 25 14.31 -15.35 -11.40
C SER A 25 14.32 -14.59 -10.07
N PHE A 26 15.32 -14.83 -9.22
CA PHE A 26 15.47 -14.09 -7.97
C PHE A 26 15.69 -12.59 -8.18
N ARG A 27 16.54 -12.21 -9.14
CA ARG A 27 16.80 -10.79 -9.47
C ARG A 27 15.55 -10.09 -9.98
N ALA A 28 14.82 -10.72 -10.92
CA ALA A 28 13.58 -10.20 -11.46
C ALA A 28 12.51 -10.05 -10.37
N THR A 29 12.36 -11.06 -9.50
CA THR A 29 11.46 -11.00 -8.34
C THR A 29 11.79 -9.82 -7.42
N ARG A 30 13.08 -9.59 -7.15
CA ARG A 30 13.51 -8.46 -6.30
C ARG A 30 13.17 -7.11 -6.94
N GLU A 31 13.30 -6.99 -8.25
CA GLU A 31 12.95 -5.78 -8.98
C GLU A 31 11.45 -5.49 -8.95
N VAL A 32 10.60 -6.50 -9.25
CA VAL A 32 9.14 -6.38 -9.15
C VAL A 32 8.73 -5.96 -7.73
N ARG A 33 9.28 -6.60 -6.70
CA ARG A 33 9.01 -6.21 -5.30
C ARG A 33 9.44 -4.79 -4.97
N ALA A 34 10.55 -4.31 -5.54
CA ALA A 34 10.98 -2.92 -5.35
C ALA A 34 9.97 -1.93 -5.96
N GLN A 35 9.43 -2.24 -7.13
CA GLN A 35 8.40 -1.43 -7.79
C GLN A 35 7.09 -1.42 -7.00
N LEU A 36 6.62 -2.58 -6.54
CA LEU A 36 5.43 -2.71 -5.68
C LEU A 36 5.58 -1.87 -4.42
N ASN A 37 6.71 -1.99 -3.72
CA ASN A 37 7.00 -1.19 -2.52
C ASN A 37 6.99 0.32 -2.81
N ALA A 38 7.47 0.76 -3.98
CA ALA A 38 7.42 2.16 -4.36
C ALA A 38 5.99 2.63 -4.70
N GLY A 39 5.14 1.75 -5.23
CA GLY A 39 3.70 1.98 -5.40
C GLY A 39 2.98 2.11 -4.05
N ASP A 40 3.19 1.13 -3.17
CA ASP A 40 2.59 1.06 -1.84
C ASP A 40 2.91 2.30 -1.00
N ARG A 41 4.18 2.74 -0.98
CA ARG A 41 4.57 3.99 -0.31
C ARG A 41 3.75 5.20 -0.78
N ARG A 42 3.41 5.29 -2.07
CA ARG A 42 2.58 6.40 -2.59
C ARG A 42 1.14 6.30 -2.11
N LEU A 43 0.60 5.08 -2.01
CA LEU A 43 -0.74 4.84 -1.46
C LEU A 43 -0.79 5.18 0.04
N ILE A 44 0.22 4.78 0.81
CA ILE A 44 0.36 5.14 2.23
C ILE A 44 0.41 6.66 2.41
N GLU A 45 1.20 7.38 1.61
CA GLU A 45 1.24 8.84 1.69
C GLU A 45 -0.09 9.50 1.28
N HIS A 46 -0.82 8.91 0.35
CA HIS A 46 -2.18 9.35 0.01
C HIS A 46 -3.15 9.13 1.18
N GLU A 47 -3.13 7.95 1.80
CA GLU A 47 -3.93 7.60 2.98
C GLU A 47 -3.66 8.58 4.13
N LYS A 48 -2.39 8.82 4.46
CA LYS A 48 -1.96 9.82 5.45
C LYS A 48 -2.56 11.19 5.19
N ARG A 49 -2.50 11.65 3.94
CA ARG A 49 -3.04 12.96 3.54
C ARG A 49 -4.55 13.01 3.75
N MET A 50 -5.27 11.95 3.42
CA MET A 50 -6.73 11.90 3.62
C MET A 50 -7.09 11.95 5.11
N VAL A 51 -6.36 11.21 5.95
CA VAL A 51 -6.57 11.24 7.40
C VAL A 51 -6.28 12.64 7.98
N TRP A 52 -5.23 13.33 7.51
CA TRP A 52 -4.94 14.71 7.92
C TRP A 52 -6.03 15.70 7.49
N LEU A 53 -6.55 15.58 6.27
CA LEU A 53 -7.67 16.42 5.80
C LEU A 53 -8.92 16.21 6.64
N LEU A 54 -9.23 14.96 7.00
CA LEU A 54 -10.39 14.65 7.84
C LEU A 54 -10.23 15.20 9.27
N ARG A 55 -8.99 15.26 9.78
CA ARG A 55 -8.65 15.79 11.10
C ARG A 55 -8.92 17.30 11.24
N GLU A 56 -8.98 18.05 10.14
CA GLU A 56 -9.34 19.47 10.17
C GLU A 56 -10.76 19.64 10.72
N GLY A 57 -10.86 20.25 11.91
CA GLY A 57 -12.14 20.46 12.59
C GLY A 57 -12.73 19.24 13.31
N ARG A 58 -12.00 18.12 13.40
CA ARG A 58 -12.44 16.89 14.10
C ARG A 58 -11.39 16.39 15.09
N THR A 59 -11.81 15.61 16.07
CA THR A 59 -10.92 14.84 16.94
C THR A 59 -10.45 13.56 16.25
N TRP A 60 -9.42 12.91 16.81
CA TRP A 60 -8.98 11.62 16.27
C TRP A 60 -10.05 10.54 16.41
N GLU A 61 -10.84 10.58 17.49
CA GLU A 61 -11.91 9.61 17.73
C GLU A 61 -12.98 9.69 16.64
N GLU A 62 -13.44 10.91 16.32
CA GLU A 62 -14.41 11.14 15.24
C GLU A 62 -13.86 10.70 13.87
N VAL A 63 -12.58 10.99 13.58
CA VAL A 63 -11.94 10.54 12.33
C VAL A 63 -11.83 9.01 12.27
N GLY A 64 -11.46 8.37 13.38
CA GLY A 64 -11.41 6.91 13.47
C GLY A 64 -12.77 6.29 13.22
N GLU A 65 -13.80 6.77 13.93
CA GLU A 65 -15.18 6.31 13.78
C GLU A 65 -15.65 6.41 12.32
N MET A 66 -15.40 7.55 11.67
CA MET A 66 -15.74 7.77 10.25
C MET A 66 -15.06 6.78 9.30
N LEU A 67 -13.83 6.36 9.61
CA LEU A 67 -13.04 5.46 8.77
C LEU A 67 -13.18 3.98 9.18
N GLY A 68 -13.96 3.68 10.23
CA GLY A 68 -14.23 2.32 10.70
C GLY A 68 -13.11 1.74 11.59
N PHE A 69 -12.34 2.57 12.29
CA PHE A 69 -11.31 2.14 13.24
C PHE A 69 -11.23 3.03 14.48
N SER A 70 -10.33 2.73 15.42
CA SER A 70 -10.15 3.56 16.62
C SER A 70 -9.48 4.90 16.29
N GLY A 71 -9.73 5.93 17.11
CA GLY A 71 -9.01 7.20 16.96
C GLY A 71 -7.50 7.07 17.10
N SER A 72 -7.03 6.14 17.95
CA SER A 72 -5.60 5.82 18.05
C SER A 72 -5.00 5.28 16.75
N ARG A 73 -5.76 4.49 15.98
CA ARG A 73 -5.34 3.99 14.67
C ARG A 73 -5.34 5.10 13.62
N ALA A 74 -6.33 5.99 13.65
CA ALA A 74 -6.33 7.19 12.81
C ALA A 74 -5.07 8.03 13.03
N GLU A 75 -4.71 8.29 14.30
CA GLU A 75 -3.50 9.03 14.64
C GLU A 75 -2.22 8.29 14.18
N ALA A 76 -2.15 6.97 14.36
CA ALA A 76 -1.01 6.17 13.93
C ALA A 76 -0.78 6.27 12.41
N ILE A 77 -1.86 6.09 11.63
CA ILE A 77 -1.83 6.23 10.17
C ILE A 77 -1.35 7.63 9.80
N ALA A 78 -1.97 8.69 10.33
CA ALA A 78 -1.61 10.08 10.03
C ALA A 78 -0.13 10.40 10.30
N ARG A 79 0.44 9.79 11.35
CA ARG A 79 1.83 9.99 11.76
C ARG A 79 2.80 9.01 11.12
N GLY A 80 2.32 8.03 10.36
CA GLY A 80 3.13 6.96 9.76
C GLY A 80 3.80 6.06 10.79
N ARG A 81 3.09 5.69 11.85
CA ARG A 81 3.56 4.82 12.94
C ARG A 81 2.86 3.47 12.91
#